data_AF-A0A0F9LSF6-F1
#
_entry.id   AF-A0A0F9LSF6-F1
#
_cell.length_a   1.000
_cell.length_b   1.000
_cell.length_c   1.000
_cell.angle_alpha   90.00
_cell.angle_beta   90.00
_cell.angle_gamma   90.00
#
_symmetry.space_group_name_H-M   'P 1'
#
loop_
_entity.id
_entity.type
_entity.pdbx_description
1 polymer ?
#
loop_
_entity_poly.entity_id
_entity_poly.type
_entity_poly.pdbx_seq_one_letter_code
_entity_poly.pdbx_strand_id
1 'polypeptide(L)'
;MSRTATMTVRVSGAISECVAANVGEGGATENVSEYIRDLIRRDKERAEGEAFDRLKAGLNRAFAAPAESYKPLTVAEVISRDQA
;
A
#
# COMPACT_ATOMS: atom_id res chain seq x y z
N MET A 1 0.53 -16.49 -17.69
CA MET A 1 0.23 -15.33 -18.54
C MET A 1 -0.10 -14.15 -17.64
N SER A 2 0.74 -13.12 -17.60
CA SER A 2 0.45 -11.89 -16.84
C SER A 2 -0.72 -11.16 -17.50
N ARG A 3 -1.81 -10.90 -16.77
CA ARG A 3 -2.95 -10.14 -17.29
C ARG A 3 -2.52 -8.69 -17.51
N THR A 4 -2.52 -8.25 -18.76
CA THR A 4 -2.31 -6.85 -19.12
C THR A 4 -3.67 -6.16 -19.28
N ALA A 5 -3.72 -4.89 -18.90
CA ALA A 5 -4.89 -4.03 -19.11
C ALA A 5 -4.40 -2.70 -19.71
N THR A 6 -5.09 -2.25 -20.76
CA THR A 6 -4.86 -0.92 -21.34
C THR A 6 -5.78 0.07 -20.67
N MET A 7 -5.25 1.21 -20.24
CA MET A 7 -6.00 2.27 -19.58
C MET A 7 -5.72 3.60 -20.28
N THR A 8 -6.77 4.36 -20.57
CA THR A 8 -6.66 5.73 -21.07
C THR A 8 -6.84 6.68 -19.90
N VAL A 9 -5.84 7.51 -19.62
CA VAL A 9 -5.87 8.49 -18.52
C VAL A 9 -5.79 9.90 -19.08
N ARG A 10 -6.64 10.79 -18.57
CA ARG A 10 -6.54 12.22 -18.86
C ARG A 10 -5.76 12.89 -17.74
N VAL A 11 -4.66 13.54 -18.09
CA VAL A 11 -3.81 14.29 -17.17
C VAL A 11 -3.89 15.77 -17.55
N SER A 12 -4.07 16.66 -16.57
CA SER A 12 -4.25 18.10 -16.81
C SER A 12 -3.61 18.93 -15.69
N GLY A 13 -3.46 20.23 -15.95
CA GLY A 13 -2.90 21.20 -15.00
C GLY A 13 -1.48 20.85 -14.55
N ALA A 14 -1.19 21.08 -13.28
CA ALA A 14 0.13 20.85 -12.68
C ALA A 14 0.67 19.41 -12.87
N ILE A 15 -0.23 18.40 -12.96
CA ILE A 15 0.20 17.01 -13.19
C ILE A 15 0.69 16.84 -14.64
N SER A 16 0.08 17.53 -15.60
CA SER A 16 0.53 17.50 -17.01
C SER A 16 1.92 18.13 -17.15
N GLU A 17 2.17 19.25 -16.46
CA GLU A 17 3.48 19.91 -16.42
C GLU A 17 4.53 19.01 -15.78
N CYS A 18 4.19 18.35 -14.68
CA CYS A 18 5.07 17.38 -14.02
C CYS A 18 5.42 16.20 -14.95
N VAL A 19 4.46 15.64 -15.68
CA VAL A 19 4.74 14.59 -16.67
C VAL A 19 5.65 15.11 -17.77
N ALA A 20 5.38 16.30 -18.32
CA ALA A 20 6.20 16.90 -19.37
C ALA A 20 7.65 17.17 -18.91
N ALA A 21 7.86 17.53 -17.64
CA ALA A 21 9.19 17.76 -17.08
C ALA A 21 9.99 16.45 -16.82
N ASN A 22 9.31 15.31 -16.74
CA ASN A 22 9.93 14.02 -16.36
C ASN A 22 9.96 12.99 -17.50
N VAL A 23 9.41 13.32 -18.67
CA VAL A 23 9.29 12.43 -19.83
C VAL A 23 9.94 13.05 -21.08
N GLY A 24 10.77 12.30 -21.81
CA GLY A 24 11.40 12.71 -23.06
C GLY A 24 12.93 12.66 -23.02
N GLU A 25 13.60 13.24 -24.03
CA GLU A 25 15.05 13.10 -24.28
C GLU A 25 15.96 13.65 -23.16
N GLY A 26 15.41 14.43 -22.21
CA GLY A 26 16.07 14.86 -20.97
C GLY A 26 15.31 14.49 -19.69
N GLY A 27 14.26 13.69 -19.79
CA GLY A 27 13.42 13.25 -18.66
C GLY A 27 13.93 11.95 -18.03
N ALA A 28 13.43 11.63 -16.83
CA ALA A 28 13.78 10.39 -16.13
C ALA A 28 13.25 9.12 -16.82
N THR A 29 12.28 9.26 -17.74
CA THR A 29 11.67 8.16 -18.49
C THR A 29 11.40 8.60 -19.93
N GLU A 30 11.40 7.66 -20.87
CA GLU A 30 11.18 7.98 -22.29
C GLU A 30 9.68 8.14 -22.61
N ASN A 31 8.81 7.47 -21.86
CA ASN A 31 7.38 7.38 -22.15
C ASN A 31 6.50 7.65 -20.92
N VAL A 32 5.42 8.41 -21.11
CA VAL A 32 4.37 8.68 -20.11
C VAL A 32 3.81 7.39 -19.49
N SER A 33 3.61 6.34 -20.30
CA SER A 33 3.10 5.06 -19.82
C SER A 33 4.09 4.33 -18.91
N GLU A 34 5.39 4.55 -19.06
CA GLU A 34 6.40 4.06 -18.12
C GLU A 34 6.39 4.87 -16.85
N TYR A 35 6.37 6.20 -16.98
CA TYR A 35 6.30 7.10 -15.84
C TYR A 35 5.11 6.80 -14.94
N ILE A 36 3.90 6.64 -15.52
CA ILE A 36 2.69 6.29 -14.77
C ILE A 36 2.81 4.92 -14.10
N ARG A 37 3.36 3.91 -14.79
CA ARG A 37 3.57 2.57 -14.20
C ARG A 37 4.53 2.62 -13.01
N ASP A 38 5.57 3.43 -13.10
CA ASP A 38 6.53 3.62 -12.03
C ASP A 38 5.92 4.36 -10.84
N LEU A 39 5.10 5.38 -11.07
CA LEU A 39 4.35 6.05 -10.02
C LEU A 39 3.37 5.10 -9.32
N ILE A 40 2.64 4.27 -10.07
CA ILE A 40 1.72 3.26 -9.49
C ILE A 40 2.50 2.26 -8.66
N ARG A 41 3.68 1.82 -9.11
CA ARG A 41 4.53 0.89 -8.35
C ARG A 41 5.00 1.50 -7.04
N ARG A 42 5.51 2.73 -7.06
CA ARG A 42 5.95 3.45 -5.86
C ARG A 42 4.80 3.73 -4.90
N ASP A 43 3.62 4.06 -5.44
CA ASP A 43 2.41 4.26 -4.63
C ASP A 43 2.02 2.97 -3.91
N LYS A 44 1.99 1.85 -4.63
CA LYS A 44 1.74 0.53 -4.07
C LYS A 44 2.77 0.16 -2.99
N GLU A 45 4.05 0.30 -3.28
CA GLU A 45 5.14 -0.04 -2.34
C GLU A 45 5.04 0.78 -1.05
N ARG A 46 4.74 2.07 -1.17
CA ARG A 46 4.52 2.95 -0.02
C ARG A 46 3.31 2.52 0.80
N ALA A 47 2.16 2.28 0.17
CA ALA A 47 0.96 1.85 0.86
C ALA A 47 1.14 0.51 1.58
N GLU A 48 1.84 -0.45 0.94
CA GLU A 48 2.18 -1.74 1.55
C GLU A 48 3.15 -1.57 2.72
N GLY A 49 4.17 -0.72 2.59
CA GLY A 49 5.11 -0.40 3.66
C GLY A 49 4.43 0.24 4.87
N GLU A 50 3.58 1.25 4.66
CA GLU A 50 2.81 1.91 5.72
C GLU A 50 1.87 0.92 6.45
N ALA A 51 1.19 0.05 5.69
CA ALA A 51 0.33 -0.98 6.27
C ALA A 51 1.12 -1.99 7.11
N PHE A 52 2.28 -2.41 6.63
CA PHE A 52 3.18 -3.32 7.34
C PHE A 52 3.71 -2.69 8.63
N ASP A 53 4.23 -1.46 8.56
CA ASP A 53 4.79 -0.76 9.71
C ASP A 53 3.74 -0.51 10.79
N ARG A 54 2.51 -0.16 10.38
CA ARG A 54 1.38 -0.02 11.31
C ARG A 54 1.07 -1.34 12.02
N LEU A 55 1.01 -2.45 11.30
CA LEU A 55 0.74 -3.76 11.89
C LEU A 55 1.88 -4.18 12.84
N LYS A 56 3.14 -4.03 12.40
CA LYS A 56 4.32 -4.32 13.20
C LYS A 56 4.34 -3.52 14.49
N ALA A 57 4.08 -2.22 14.43
CA ALA A 57 4.00 -1.36 15.61
C ALA A 57 2.89 -1.80 16.57
N GLY A 58 1.71 -2.15 16.03
CA GLY A 58 0.60 -2.68 16.81
C GLY A 58 0.94 -3.98 17.53
N LEU A 59 1.55 -4.94 16.83
CA LEU A 59 1.99 -6.21 17.40
C LEU A 59 3.09 -6.02 18.44
N ASN A 60 4.10 -5.20 18.16
CA ASN A 60 5.17 -4.91 19.13
C ASN A 60 4.60 -4.35 20.43
N ARG A 61 3.63 -3.44 20.34
CA ARG A 61 2.94 -2.89 21.52
C ARG A 61 2.15 -3.96 22.26
N ALA A 62 1.43 -4.84 21.56
CA ALA A 62 0.64 -5.90 22.17
C ALA A 62 1.53 -6.94 22.87
N PHE A 63 2.63 -7.35 22.24
CA PHE A 63 3.55 -8.34 22.79
C PHE A 63 4.43 -7.82 23.92
N ALA A 64 4.66 -6.50 24.00
CA ALA A 64 5.33 -5.88 25.13
C ALA A 64 4.47 -5.84 26.41
N ALA A 65 3.21 -6.27 26.35
CA ALA A 65 2.36 -6.34 27.53
C ALA A 65 2.86 -7.42 28.53
N PRO A 66 2.74 -7.18 29.85
CA PRO A 66 3.13 -8.17 30.86
C PRO A 66 2.39 -9.50 30.72
N ALA A 67 3.02 -10.60 31.12
CA ALA A 67 2.41 -11.93 31.02
C ALA A 67 1.07 -12.04 31.76
N GLU A 68 0.93 -11.30 32.86
CA GLU A 68 -0.27 -11.24 33.70
C GLU A 68 -1.46 -10.57 32.99
N SER A 69 -1.22 -9.83 31.91
CA SER A 69 -2.29 -9.21 31.11
C SER A 69 -2.94 -10.19 30.13
N TYR A 70 -2.30 -11.32 29.84
CA TYR A 70 -2.85 -12.37 28.99
C TYR A 70 -3.88 -13.19 29.76
N LYS A 71 -5.00 -13.50 29.11
CA LYS A 71 -6.06 -14.32 29.67
C LYS A 71 -6.22 -15.61 28.86
N PRO A 72 -6.43 -16.77 29.51
CA PRO A 72 -6.87 -17.96 28.80
C PRO A 72 -8.14 -17.64 28.01
N LEU A 73 -8.18 -18.09 26.76
CA LEU A 73 -9.32 -17.90 25.87
C LEU A 73 -9.44 -19.14 25.01
N THR A 74 -10.62 -19.76 25.03
CA THR A 74 -10.94 -20.93 24.22
C THR A 74 -11.63 -20.50 22.93
N VAL A 75 -11.53 -21.35 21.91
CA VAL A 75 -12.22 -21.12 20.62
C VAL A 75 -13.75 -21.05 20.82
N ALA A 76 -14.31 -21.84 21.74
CA ALA A 76 -15.75 -21.83 22.05
C ALA A 76 -16.22 -20.47 22.59
N GLU A 77 -15.44 -19.83 23.47
CA GLU A 77 -15.74 -18.49 24.00
C GLU A 77 -15.69 -17.41 22.90
N VAL A 78 -14.76 -17.52 21.94
CA VAL A 78 -14.70 -16.61 20.79
C VAL A 78 -15.93 -16.75 19.89
N ILE A 79 -16.30 -17.99 19.53
CA ILE A 79 -17.47 -18.25 18.68
C ILE A 79 -18.75 -17.74 19.35
N SER A 80 -18.91 -17.98 20.66
CA SER A 80 -20.08 -17.50 21.39
C SER A 80 -20.18 -15.98 21.44
N ARG A 81 -19.05 -15.26 21.45
CA ARG A 81 -19.01 -13.80 21.44
C ARG A 81 -19.41 -13.22 20.08
N ASP A 82 -18.90 -13.81 18.99
CA ASP A 82 -19.09 -13.25 17.63
C ASP A 82 -20.48 -13.59 17.03
N GLN A 83 -21.27 -14.44 17.69
CA GLN A 83 -22.65 -14.79 17.31
C GLN A 83 -23.73 -13.99 18.05
N ALA A 84 -23.37 -13.19 19.06
CA ALA A 84 -24.28 -12.32 19.82
C ALA A 84 -24.43 -10.94 19.16
#